data_AF-A0A2D8ETR0-F1
#
_entry.id   AF-A0A2D8ETR0-F1
#
_cell.length_a   1.000
_cell.length_b   1.000
_cell.length_c   1.000
_cell.angle_alpha   90.00
_cell.angle_beta   90.00
_cell.angle_gamma   90.00
#
_symmetry.space_group_name_H-M   'P 1'
#
loop_
_entity.id
_entity.type
_entity.pdbx_description
1 polymer ?
#
loop_
_entity_poly.entity_id
_entity_poly.type
_entity_poly.pdbx_seq_one_letter_code
_entity_poly.pdbx_strand_id
1 'polypeptide(L)'
;MNNELIKNVMEQDKEAFVGSFVEGLSEKLNLVLEEKRQEIASKMMETVEDVNEESAFAEVITESIEHNSVIRLDLMNEERIEITPEIASLLSEAHDDLPPELQKSFRDMVFESKEKFISLLESIQTGE
;
A
#
# COMPACT_ATOMS: atom_id res chain seq x y z
N MET A 1 19.73 12.65 -49.54
CA MET A 1 19.98 11.23 -49.89
C MET A 1 19.25 10.23 -48.97
N ASN A 2 19.13 10.44 -47.65
CA ASN A 2 18.43 9.47 -46.77
C ASN A 2 16.90 9.35 -46.97
N ASN A 3 16.20 10.45 -47.28
CA ASN A 3 14.73 10.42 -47.38
C ASN A 3 14.20 9.63 -48.59
N GLU A 4 14.88 9.65 -49.73
CA GLU A 4 14.45 8.88 -50.92
C GLU A 4 14.72 7.38 -50.78
N LEU A 5 15.80 7.01 -50.09
CA LEU A 5 16.12 5.62 -49.77
C LEU A 5 15.08 5.00 -48.84
N ILE A 6 14.70 5.70 -47.77
CA ILE A 6 13.65 5.25 -46.84
C ILE A 6 12.31 5.14 -47.57
N LYS A 7 11.99 6.10 -48.45
CA LYS A 7 10.74 6.09 -49.23
C LYS A 7 10.68 4.90 -50.19
N ASN A 8 11.76 4.62 -50.92
CA ASN A 8 11.84 3.49 -51.83
C ASN A 8 11.78 2.14 -51.10
N VAL A 9 12.38 2.02 -49.91
CA VAL A 9 12.30 0.80 -49.08
C VAL A 9 10.88 0.60 -48.52
N MET A 10 10.21 1.68 -48.10
CA MET A 10 8.81 1.62 -47.65
C MET A 10 7.81 1.29 -48.78
N GLU A 11 8.13 1.68 -50.02
CA GLU A 11 7.29 1.42 -51.19
C GLU A 11 7.54 0.03 -51.81
N GLN A 12 8.76 -0.51 -51.72
CA GLN A 12 9.10 -1.83 -52.26
C GLN A 12 8.76 -2.99 -51.32
N ASP A 13 8.87 -2.82 -50.00
CA ASP A 13 8.72 -3.92 -49.04
C ASP A 13 7.93 -3.49 -47.79
N LYS A 14 6.76 -2.91 -48.06
CA LYS A 14 5.88 -2.28 -47.07
C LYS A 14 5.49 -3.23 -45.93
N GLU A 15 5.26 -4.51 -46.22
CA GLU A 15 4.91 -5.50 -45.19
C GLU A 15 6.08 -5.78 -44.25
N ALA A 16 7.29 -5.96 -44.78
CA ALA A 16 8.49 -6.14 -43.97
C ALA A 16 8.79 -4.90 -43.11
N PHE A 17 8.67 -3.69 -43.69
CA PHE A 17 8.83 -2.45 -42.94
C PHE A 17 7.79 -2.31 -41.82
N VAL A 18 6.51 -2.55 -42.11
CA VAL A 18 5.44 -2.47 -41.10
C VAL A 18 5.67 -3.51 -40.01
N GLY A 19 6.08 -4.73 -40.36
CA GLY A 19 6.44 -5.78 -39.41
C GLY A 19 7.53 -5.32 -38.44
N SER A 20 8.69 -4.90 -38.97
CA SER A 20 9.81 -4.43 -38.14
C SER A 20 9.49 -3.17 -37.35
N PHE A 21 8.67 -2.26 -37.91
CA PHE A 21 8.25 -1.05 -37.21
C PHE A 21 7.32 -1.35 -36.04
N VAL A 22 6.34 -2.25 -36.24
CA VAL A 22 5.43 -2.71 -35.18
C VAL A 22 6.21 -3.48 -34.12
N GLU A 23 7.15 -4.32 -34.50
CA GLU A 23 8.00 -5.09 -33.59
C GLU A 23 8.86 -4.16 -32.73
N GLY A 24 9.56 -3.21 -33.35
CA GLY A 24 10.38 -2.23 -32.62
C GLY A 24 9.57 -1.30 -31.71
N LEU A 25 8.35 -0.92 -32.12
CA LEU A 25 7.44 -0.19 -31.25
C LEU A 25 6.96 -1.04 -30.08
N SER A 26 6.64 -2.32 -30.31
CA SER A 26 6.17 -3.24 -29.29
C SER A 26 7.24 -3.53 -28.25
N GLU A 27 8.49 -3.75 -28.68
CA GLU A 27 9.63 -3.90 -27.77
C GLU A 27 9.83 -2.65 -26.91
N LYS A 28 9.78 -1.46 -27.51
CA LYS A 28 9.97 -0.21 -26.79
C LYS A 28 8.83 0.06 -25.81
N LEU A 29 7.59 -0.28 -26.19
CA LEU A 29 6.43 -0.18 -25.30
C LEU A 29 6.54 -1.14 -24.12
N ASN A 30 6.99 -2.37 -24.35
CA ASN A 30 7.22 -3.36 -23.30
C ASN A 30 8.30 -2.91 -22.31
N LEU A 31 9.40 -2.31 -22.78
CA LEU A 31 10.44 -1.76 -21.92
C LEU A 31 9.90 -0.64 -21.00
N VAL A 32 9.12 0.28 -21.56
CA VAL A 32 8.52 1.38 -20.77
C VAL A 32 7.49 0.85 -19.77
N LEU A 33 6.68 -0.13 -20.16
CA LEU A 33 5.72 -0.76 -19.26
C LEU A 33 6.42 -1.49 -18.11
N GLU A 34 7.51 -2.18 -18.38
CA GLU A 34 8.32 -2.86 -17.36
C GLU A 34 8.95 -1.86 -16.39
N GLU A 35 9.52 -0.77 -16.90
CA GLU A 35 10.07 0.31 -16.07
C GLU A 35 9.00 0.92 -15.16
N LYS A 36 7.80 1.20 -15.70
CA LYS A 36 6.69 1.74 -14.91
C LYS A 36 6.13 0.74 -13.90
N ARG A 37 6.11 -0.54 -14.24
CA ARG A 37 5.73 -1.60 -13.30
C ARG A 37 6.68 -1.64 -12.10
N GLN A 38 7.98 -1.56 -12.36
CA GLN A 38 9.01 -1.52 -11.30
C GLN A 38 8.90 -0.25 -10.46
N GLU A 39 8.67 0.91 -11.08
CA GLU A 39 8.46 2.17 -10.37
C GLU A 39 7.24 2.11 -9.43
N ILE A 40 6.11 1.56 -9.91
CA ILE A 40 4.90 1.38 -9.09
C ILE A 40 5.18 0.40 -7.95
N ALA A 41 5.80 -0.75 -8.24
CA ALA A 41 6.13 -1.74 -7.21
C ALA A 41 7.05 -1.15 -6.13
N SER A 42 8.07 -0.37 -6.52
CA SER A 42 8.96 0.33 -5.59
C SER A 42 8.20 1.31 -4.71
N LYS A 43 7.33 2.14 -5.31
CA LYS A 43 6.51 3.12 -4.56
C LYS A 43 5.51 2.46 -3.61
N MET A 44 4.97 1.30 -3.96
CA MET A 44 4.08 0.53 -3.08
C MET A 44 4.84 -0.12 -1.92
N MET A 45 6.12 -0.47 -2.11
CA MET A 45 6.98 -1.01 -1.06
C MET A 45 7.58 0.08 -0.16
N GLU A 46 7.76 1.31 -0.65
CA GLU A 46 8.19 2.47 0.16
C GLU A 46 7.17 2.86 1.25
N THR A 47 5.90 2.45 1.13
CA THR A 47 4.86 2.64 2.16
C THR A 47 4.87 1.60 3.28
N VAL A 48 5.93 0.79 3.39
CA VAL A 48 6.15 -0.06 4.57
C VAL A 48 7.06 0.71 5.51
N GLU A 49 6.49 1.54 6.38
CA GLU A 49 7.25 2.15 7.48
C GLU A 49 7.49 1.09 8.56
N ASP A 50 8.75 0.94 8.96
CA ASP A 50 9.13 0.20 10.17
C ASP A 50 8.70 1.03 11.39
N VAL A 51 7.46 0.83 11.82
CA VAL A 51 6.89 1.49 12.99
C VAL A 51 7.50 0.88 14.26
N ASN A 52 8.10 1.71 15.12
CA ASN A 52 8.57 1.23 16.41
C ASN A 52 7.36 0.97 17.33
N GLU A 53 7.43 -0.05 18.20
CA GLU A 53 6.29 -0.45 19.07
C GLU A 53 5.75 0.70 19.95
N GLU A 54 6.59 1.67 20.34
CA GLU A 54 6.19 2.79 21.20
C GLU A 54 5.41 3.89 20.45
N SER A 55 5.67 4.10 19.15
CA SER A 55 5.00 5.09 18.31
C SER A 55 3.99 4.50 17.32
N ALA A 56 3.98 3.17 17.14
CA ALA A 56 3.08 2.46 16.24
C ALA A 56 1.60 2.76 16.51
N PHE A 57 1.20 2.86 17.77
CA PHE A 57 -0.18 3.24 18.10
C PHE A 57 -0.52 4.62 17.53
N ALA A 58 0.29 5.63 17.84
CA ALA A 58 -0.02 7.00 17.45
C ALA A 58 0.06 7.19 15.93
N GLU A 59 1.05 6.58 15.28
CA GLU A 59 1.26 6.70 13.83
C GLU A 59 0.14 6.03 13.05
N VAL A 60 -0.26 4.80 13.41
CA VAL A 60 -1.37 4.07 12.77
C VAL A 60 -2.70 4.80 12.94
N ILE A 61 -2.98 5.30 14.15
CA ILE A 61 -4.23 6.00 14.44
C ILE A 61 -4.27 7.35 13.71
N THR A 62 -3.18 8.12 13.74
CA THR A 62 -3.09 9.43 13.06
C THR A 62 -3.20 9.26 11.55
N GLU A 63 -2.45 8.33 10.96
CA GLU A 63 -2.48 8.08 9.51
C GLU A 63 -3.87 7.61 9.06
N SER A 64 -4.55 6.76 9.84
CA SER A 64 -5.89 6.31 9.48
C SER A 64 -6.94 7.43 9.59
N ILE A 65 -6.90 8.25 10.65
CA ILE A 65 -7.89 9.32 10.88
C ILE A 65 -7.64 10.53 9.98
N GLU A 66 -6.41 11.05 9.93
CA GLU A 66 -6.10 12.31 9.23
C GLU A 66 -6.14 12.15 7.70
N HIS A 67 -5.71 11.00 7.19
CA HIS A 67 -5.68 10.74 5.75
C HIS A 67 -6.89 9.93 5.25
N ASN A 68 -7.81 9.57 6.15
CA ASN A 68 -8.97 8.73 5.85
C ASN A 68 -8.54 7.42 5.14
N SER A 69 -7.44 6.86 5.61
CA SER A 69 -6.74 5.72 5.04
C SER A 69 -7.10 4.43 5.78
N VAL A 70 -7.17 3.32 5.04
CA VAL A 70 -7.28 1.98 5.63
C VAL A 70 -5.88 1.42 5.78
N ILE A 71 -5.46 1.17 7.02
CA ILE A 71 -4.15 0.61 7.32
C ILE A 71 -4.26 -0.91 7.40
N ARG A 72 -3.37 -1.60 6.69
CA ARG A 72 -3.28 -3.06 6.68
C ARG A 72 -2.08 -3.48 7.49
N LEU A 73 -2.32 -4.14 8.61
CA LEU A 73 -1.28 -4.72 9.44
C LEU A 73 -1.16 -6.20 9.09
N ASP A 74 -0.01 -6.58 8.57
CA ASP A 74 0.35 -7.97 8.31
C ASP A 74 0.97 -8.56 9.58
N LEU A 75 0.31 -9.57 10.16
CA LEU A 75 0.75 -10.24 11.39
C LEU A 75 1.71 -11.40 11.07
N MET A 76 2.47 -11.80 12.08
CA MET A 76 3.47 -12.90 12.02
C MET A 76 2.91 -14.26 11.57
N ASN A 77 1.58 -14.44 11.59
CA ASN A 77 0.88 -15.67 11.21
C ASN A 77 0.21 -15.58 9.82
N GLU A 78 0.62 -14.64 8.97
CA GLU A 78 0.05 -14.38 7.63
C GLU A 78 -1.39 -13.87 7.65
N GLU A 79 -1.93 -13.49 8.81
CA GLU A 79 -3.22 -12.82 8.90
C GLU A 79 -3.07 -11.32 8.73
N ARG A 80 -4.08 -10.71 8.11
CA ARG A 80 -4.12 -9.28 7.84
C ARG A 80 -5.27 -8.64 8.61
N ILE A 81 -4.94 -7.63 9.42
CA ILE A 81 -5.92 -6.77 10.09
C ILE A 81 -6.07 -5.48 9.28
N GLU A 82 -7.30 -5.05 9.04
CA GLU A 82 -7.59 -3.75 8.44
C GLU A 82 -8.10 -2.79 9.51
N ILE A 83 -7.40 -1.67 9.70
CA ILE A 83 -7.81 -0.57 10.57
C ILE A 83 -8.42 0.51 9.69
N THR A 84 -9.72 0.72 9.85
CA THR A 84 -10.46 1.80 9.19
C THR A 84 -10.43 3.06 10.06
N PRO A 85 -10.73 4.24 9.49
CA PRO A 85 -10.79 5.49 10.26
C PRO A 85 -11.78 5.44 11.43
N GLU A 86 -12.88 4.69 11.28
CA GLU A 86 -13.88 4.46 12.32
C GLU A 86 -13.29 3.65 13.49
N ILE A 87 -12.58 2.57 13.19
CA ILE A 87 -11.89 1.74 14.19
C ILE A 87 -10.79 2.55 14.88
N ALA A 88 -10.02 3.32 14.11
CA ALA A 88 -8.96 4.18 14.64
C ALA A 88 -9.52 5.24 15.60
N SER A 89 -10.67 5.85 15.27
CA SER A 89 -11.33 6.82 16.13
C SER A 89 -11.77 6.19 17.46
N LEU A 90 -12.38 5.01 17.41
CA LEU A 90 -12.80 4.27 18.61
C LEU A 90 -11.61 3.88 19.51
N LEU A 91 -10.50 3.46 18.90
CA LEU A 91 -9.28 3.13 19.64
C LEU A 91 -8.64 4.38 20.29
N SER A 92 -8.69 5.53 19.61
CA SER A 92 -8.23 6.80 20.17
C SER A 92 -9.07 7.24 21.36
N GLU A 93 -10.40 7.17 21.23
CA GLU A 93 -11.33 7.52 22.31
C GLU A 93 -11.13 6.60 23.52
N ALA A 94 -11.05 5.28 23.30
CA ALA A 94 -10.80 4.31 24.35
C ALA A 94 -9.44 4.51 25.04
N HIS A 95 -8.41 4.92 24.30
CA HIS A 95 -7.10 5.26 24.88
C HIS A 95 -7.17 6.51 25.76
N ASP A 96 -7.84 7.57 25.29
CA ASP A 96 -7.87 8.86 25.98
C ASP A 96 -8.75 8.85 27.24
N ASP A 97 -9.75 7.97 27.29
CA ASP A 97 -10.60 7.73 28.46
C ASP A 97 -9.88 6.94 29.57
N LEU A 98 -8.73 6.31 29.27
CA LEU A 98 -7.95 5.56 30.26
C LEU A 98 -7.01 6.48 31.06
N PRO A 99 -6.82 6.19 32.37
CA PRO A 99 -5.78 6.83 33.17
C PRO A 99 -4.39 6.71 32.52
N PRO A 100 -3.51 7.73 32.62
CA PRO A 100 -2.20 7.73 31.96
C PRO A 100 -1.32 6.50 32.27
N GLU A 101 -1.49 5.93 33.47
CA GLU A 101 -0.78 4.73 33.93
C GLU A 101 -1.20 3.47 33.16
N LEU A 102 -2.43 3.44 32.65
CA LEU A 102 -3.01 2.31 31.90
C LEU A 102 -2.92 2.49 30.39
N GLN A 103 -2.74 3.72 29.90
CA GLN A 103 -2.57 4.02 28.48
C GLN A 103 -1.42 3.23 27.85
N LYS A 104 -0.29 3.10 28.57
CA LYS A 104 0.84 2.28 28.09
C LYS A 104 0.45 0.82 27.94
N SER A 105 -0.17 0.23 28.97
CA SER A 105 -0.63 -1.16 28.92
C SER A 105 -1.71 -1.40 27.87
N PHE A 106 -2.53 -0.40 27.55
CA PHE A 106 -3.50 -0.46 26.46
C PHE A 106 -2.81 -0.51 25.09
N ARG A 107 -1.79 0.33 24.85
CA ARG A 107 -0.98 0.28 23.63
C ARG A 107 -0.31 -1.08 23.47
N ASP A 108 0.34 -1.54 24.54
CA ASP A 108 1.00 -2.85 24.55
C ASP A 108 -0.03 -3.96 24.24
N MET A 109 -1.23 -3.92 24.85
CA MET A 109 -2.30 -4.90 24.62
C MET A 109 -2.83 -4.91 23.17
N VAL A 110 -3.02 -3.74 22.56
CA VAL A 110 -3.53 -3.60 21.19
C VAL A 110 -2.59 -4.26 20.18
N PHE A 111 -1.28 -4.26 20.44
CA PHE A 111 -0.28 -4.85 19.55
C PHE A 111 0.29 -6.21 20.02
N GLU A 112 0.09 -6.62 21.28
CA GLU A 112 0.63 -7.86 21.83
C GLU A 112 -0.09 -9.13 21.34
N SER A 113 -1.42 -9.14 21.19
CA SER A 113 -2.11 -10.34 20.67
C SER A 113 -3.50 -10.09 20.08
N LYS A 114 -3.75 -10.79 18.94
CA LYS A 114 -5.01 -10.83 18.20
C LYS A 114 -6.24 -11.12 19.08
N GLU A 115 -6.14 -12.08 20.00
CA GLU A 115 -7.27 -12.51 20.83
C GLU A 115 -7.73 -11.38 21.77
N LYS A 116 -6.78 -10.59 22.29
CA LYS A 116 -7.11 -9.45 23.16
C LYS A 116 -7.66 -8.27 22.37
N PHE A 117 -7.12 -8.00 21.18
CA PHE A 117 -7.62 -6.95 20.29
C PHE A 117 -9.05 -7.23 19.80
N ILE A 118 -9.34 -8.47 19.37
CA ILE A 118 -10.68 -8.88 18.95
C ILE A 118 -11.66 -8.79 20.13
N SER A 119 -11.26 -9.24 21.33
CA SER A 119 -12.11 -9.12 22.53
C SER A 119 -12.45 -7.66 22.87
N LEU A 120 -11.51 -6.74 22.65
CA LEU A 120 -11.69 -5.28 22.84
C LEU A 120 -12.66 -4.68 21.80
N LEU A 121 -12.53 -5.08 20.54
CA LEU A 121 -13.45 -4.65 19.49
C LEU A 121 -14.86 -5.20 19.72
N GLU A 122 -14.99 -6.44 20.19
CA GLU A 122 -16.27 -7.04 20.55
C GLU A 122 -16.92 -6.30 21.72
N SER A 123 -16.18 -5.93 22.77
CA SER A 123 -16.73 -5.15 23.90
C SER A 123 -17.19 -3.75 23.49
N ILE A 124 -16.46 -3.08 22.60
CA ILE A 124 -16.85 -1.76 22.08
C ILE A 124 -18.13 -1.87 21.23
N GLN A 125 -18.31 -2.96 20.49
CA GLN A 125 -19.50 -3.17 19.65
C GLN A 125 -20.74 -3.61 20.45
N THR A 126 -20.58 -4.27 21.60
CA THR A 126 -21.70 -4.72 22.46
C THR A 126 -22.08 -3.75 23.57
N GLY A 127 -21.22 -2.78 23.92
CA GLY A 127 -21.51 -1.78 24.95
C GLY A 127 -21.53 -2.34 26.38
N GLU A 128 -20.77 -3.41 26.64
CA GLU A 128 -20.48 -3.95 27.97
C GLU A 128 -19.08 -3.56 28.45
#